data_AF-A0A8A6W6A2-F1
#
_entry.id   AF-A0A8A6W6A2-F1
#
_cell.length_a   1.000
_cell.length_b   1.000
_cell.length_c   1.000
_cell.angle_alpha   90.00
_cell.angle_beta   90.00
_cell.angle_gamma   90.00
#
_symmetry.space_group_name_H-M   'P 1'
#
loop_
_entity.id
_entity.type
_entity.pdbx_description
1 polymer ?
#
loop_
_entity_poly.entity_id
_entity_poly.type
_entity_poly.pdbx_seq_one_letter_code
_entity_poly.pdbx_strand_id
1 'polypeptide(L)'
;MIAKYSATTKAIKPTLDFIPVAKSKPTALEPFHTRKQKTAIRKATKLSTHNNHVDPAAEGHDYTIRFGNGAWHESDAELIFSAPHAPLCSPAIAEQLQQPDDVHRFTLLRSFRRDEWSRWLDCAGGTPPSPSQPVMVFDTSLAMAEAAQLGAGVAIAPVCMFSRLLQSGALVQPFAAEITLGGYWLTRLQSRTETPAMQQFARWLLNTAAA
;
A
#
# COMPACT_ATOMS: atom_id res chain seq x y z
N MET A 1 0.43 1.21 -1.55
CA MET A 1 0.97 0.30 -2.60
C MET A 1 -0.05 0.23 -3.73
N ILE A 2 0.36 0.34 -5.00
CA ILE A 2 -0.55 0.41 -6.16
C ILE A 2 -0.33 -0.83 -7.02
N ALA A 3 -1.38 -1.62 -7.28
CA ALA A 3 -1.37 -2.66 -8.31
C ALA A 3 -2.13 -2.20 -9.57
N LYS A 4 -1.72 -2.69 -10.74
CA LYS A 4 -2.23 -2.29 -12.08
C LYS A 4 -2.73 -3.52 -12.84
N TYR A 5 -3.69 -3.31 -13.72
CA TYR A 5 -4.23 -4.31 -14.64
C TYR A 5 -4.33 -3.72 -16.04
N SER A 6 -4.12 -4.56 -17.06
CA SER A 6 -4.53 -4.28 -18.43
C SER A 6 -5.04 -5.54 -19.13
N ALA A 7 -6.10 -5.38 -19.89
CA ALA A 7 -7.00 -6.47 -20.27
C ALA A 7 -7.06 -6.67 -21.78
N THR A 8 -6.57 -7.80 -22.28
CA THR A 8 -6.90 -8.27 -23.63
C THR A 8 -7.20 -9.77 -23.61
N THR A 9 -8.40 -10.12 -23.15
CA THR A 9 -9.17 -11.37 -23.35
C THR A 9 -8.57 -12.75 -23.01
N LYS A 10 -9.31 -13.49 -22.17
CA LYS A 10 -9.23 -14.92 -21.78
C LYS A 10 -8.42 -15.23 -20.51
N ALA A 11 -9.16 -15.84 -19.58
CA ALA A 11 -8.90 -15.97 -18.15
C ALA A 11 -7.72 -16.88 -17.78
N ILE A 12 -6.89 -16.38 -16.88
CA ILE A 12 -6.08 -17.15 -15.93
C ILE A 12 -6.25 -16.42 -14.59
N LYS A 13 -6.61 -17.14 -13.51
CA LYS A 13 -6.65 -16.59 -12.14
C LYS A 13 -5.26 -16.04 -11.79
N PRO A 14 -5.06 -14.72 -11.61
CA PRO A 14 -3.81 -14.24 -11.04
C PRO A 14 -3.86 -14.47 -9.53
N THR A 15 -2.87 -15.14 -8.96
CA THR A 15 -2.62 -15.10 -7.51
C THR A 15 -1.82 -13.83 -7.24
N LEU A 16 -2.33 -12.94 -6.39
CA LEU A 16 -1.64 -11.71 -6.01
C LEU A 16 -0.87 -11.95 -4.71
N ASP A 17 0.33 -12.51 -4.80
CA ASP A 17 1.26 -12.53 -3.68
C ASP A 17 2.00 -11.19 -3.64
N PHE A 18 1.87 -10.46 -2.53
CA PHE A 18 2.65 -9.26 -2.26
C PHE A 18 4.09 -9.65 -1.94
N ILE A 19 4.92 -9.86 -2.96
CA ILE A 19 6.36 -10.09 -2.82
C ILE A 19 7.10 -8.76 -3.00
N PRO A 20 7.90 -8.30 -2.02
CA PRO A 20 8.77 -7.16 -2.21
C PRO A 20 9.91 -7.54 -3.16
N VAL A 21 10.04 -6.84 -4.29
CA VAL A 21 11.17 -7.01 -5.21
C VAL A 21 12.35 -6.20 -4.69
N ALA A 22 13.32 -6.88 -4.11
CA ALA A 22 14.67 -6.35 -3.89
C ALA A 22 15.37 -6.17 -5.25
N LYS A 23 15.98 -5.00 -5.48
CA LYS A 23 16.78 -4.71 -6.67
C LYS A 23 18.13 -5.45 -6.58
N SER A 24 18.42 -6.36 -7.50
CA SER A 24 19.79 -6.83 -7.77
C SER A 24 20.18 -6.57 -9.24
N LYS A 25 21.42 -6.08 -9.43
CA LYS A 25 22.01 -5.52 -10.67
C LYS A 25 22.10 -6.53 -11.85
N PRO A 26 22.22 -6.05 -13.10
CA PRO A 26 22.44 -6.89 -14.27
C PRO A 26 23.93 -7.20 -14.48
N THR A 27 24.27 -8.46 -14.72
CA THR A 27 25.57 -8.88 -15.26
C THR A 27 25.32 -9.64 -16.57
N ALA A 28 26.05 -9.26 -17.62
CA ALA A 28 25.89 -9.67 -19.01
C ALA A 28 26.49 -11.06 -19.33
N LEU A 29 26.01 -11.69 -20.44
CA LEU A 29 26.79 -12.24 -21.58
C LEU A 29 25.89 -13.09 -22.54
N GLU A 30 25.60 -12.54 -23.75
CA GLU A 30 25.73 -13.05 -25.15
C GLU A 30 25.51 -14.56 -25.54
N PRO A 31 25.33 -14.94 -26.84
CA PRO A 31 24.07 -14.97 -27.60
C PRO A 31 23.71 -16.40 -28.14
N PHE A 32 22.44 -16.68 -28.48
CA PHE A 32 22.10 -17.83 -29.33
C PHE A 32 21.05 -17.48 -30.39
N HIS A 33 21.41 -17.72 -31.65
CA HIS A 33 20.59 -17.48 -32.84
C HIS A 33 19.48 -18.55 -33.02
N THR A 34 18.30 -18.02 -33.33
CA THR A 34 17.32 -18.49 -34.32
C THR A 34 16.80 -19.93 -34.26
N ARG A 35 15.56 -20.09 -33.78
CA ARG A 35 14.61 -21.04 -34.39
C ARG A 35 13.18 -20.48 -34.33
N LYS A 36 12.59 -20.24 -35.51
CA LYS A 36 11.19 -19.83 -35.68
C LYS A 36 10.27 -20.84 -34.99
N GLN A 37 9.45 -20.40 -34.04
CA GLN A 37 8.28 -21.16 -33.59
C GLN A 37 7.15 -20.20 -33.19
N LYS A 38 6.09 -20.28 -33.99
CA LYS A 38 4.67 -19.97 -33.74
C LYS A 38 4.38 -18.83 -32.75
N THR A 39 3.85 -17.74 -33.30
CA THR A 39 3.14 -16.66 -32.61
C THR A 39 2.09 -17.22 -31.63
N ALA A 40 2.49 -17.42 -30.38
CA ALA A 40 1.58 -17.48 -29.25
C ALA A 40 1.62 -16.10 -28.60
N ILE A 41 0.58 -15.30 -28.80
CA ILE A 41 0.41 -14.03 -28.08
C ILE A 41 0.24 -14.38 -26.61
N ARG A 42 1.34 -14.39 -25.85
CA ARG A 42 1.35 -14.48 -24.39
C ARG A 42 0.80 -13.16 -23.87
N LYS A 43 -0.44 -13.17 -23.38
CA LYS A 43 -1.12 -12.01 -22.80
C LYS A 43 -0.53 -11.79 -21.41
N ALA A 44 0.23 -10.72 -21.24
CA ALA A 44 0.96 -10.43 -20.01
C ALA A 44 0.18 -9.40 -19.18
N THR A 45 -0.18 -9.77 -17.95
CA THR A 45 -0.61 -8.79 -16.94
C THR A 45 0.60 -7.93 -16.57
N LYS A 46 0.56 -6.63 -16.87
CA LYS A 46 1.61 -5.70 -16.45
C LYS A 46 1.23 -5.06 -15.11
N LEU A 47 1.89 -5.51 -14.05
CA LEU A 47 1.84 -4.88 -12.74
C LEU A 47 2.98 -3.85 -12.64
N SER A 48 2.71 -2.64 -12.17
CA SER A 48 3.75 -1.66 -11.87
C SER A 48 3.42 -0.92 -10.57
N THR A 49 4.38 -0.84 -9.66
CA THR A 49 4.23 -0.14 -8.37
C THR A 49 4.82 1.27 -8.49
N HIS A 50 4.13 2.26 -7.92
CA HIS A 50 4.56 3.67 -7.95
C HIS A 50 4.43 4.25 -6.54
N ASN A 51 5.33 5.17 -6.18
CA ASN A 51 5.29 5.88 -4.91
C ASN A 51 4.52 7.18 -5.10
N ASN A 52 3.32 7.27 -4.51
CA ASN A 52 2.45 8.45 -4.35
C ASN A 52 2.03 9.28 -5.58
N HIS A 53 2.60 9.08 -6.77
CA HIS A 53 2.15 9.72 -8.00
C HIS A 53 2.00 8.68 -9.10
N VAL A 54 0.79 8.63 -9.65
CA VAL A 54 0.49 7.97 -10.93
C VAL A 54 -0.23 9.01 -11.75
N ASP A 55 0.20 9.18 -12.99
CA ASP A 55 -0.59 9.87 -14.01
C ASP A 55 -1.24 8.78 -14.89
N PRO A 56 -2.50 8.43 -14.63
CA PRO A 56 -3.16 7.36 -15.38
C PRO A 56 -3.27 7.67 -16.87
N ALA A 57 -3.32 8.96 -17.24
CA ALA A 57 -3.48 9.42 -18.62
C ALA A 57 -2.15 9.33 -19.37
N ALA A 58 -1.06 9.81 -18.76
CA ALA A 58 0.27 9.75 -19.36
C ALA A 58 0.81 8.33 -19.50
N GLU A 59 0.44 7.43 -18.59
CA GLU A 59 1.01 6.08 -18.54
C GLU A 59 0.14 4.98 -19.19
N GLY A 60 -1.08 5.30 -19.63
CA GLY A 60 -1.94 4.44 -20.44
C GLY A 60 -2.53 3.21 -19.71
N HIS A 61 -2.67 3.26 -18.39
CA HIS A 61 -3.18 2.13 -17.59
C HIS A 61 -4.70 1.97 -17.69
N ASP A 62 -5.18 0.73 -17.68
CA ASP A 62 -6.62 0.44 -17.67
C ASP A 62 -7.24 0.69 -16.28
N TYR A 63 -6.55 0.27 -15.22
CA TYR A 63 -6.90 0.61 -13.83
C TYR A 63 -5.66 0.98 -13.01
N THR A 64 -5.90 1.75 -11.95
CA THR A 64 -4.91 2.09 -10.91
C THR A 64 -5.51 1.84 -9.53
N ILE A 65 -4.81 1.12 -8.65
CA ILE A 65 -5.22 1.01 -7.24
C ILE A 65 -4.60 2.13 -6.42
N ARG A 66 -5.38 2.98 -5.74
CA ARG A 66 -4.87 4.16 -5.05
C ARG A 66 -5.35 4.21 -3.61
N PHE A 67 -4.51 4.67 -2.69
CA PHE A 67 -4.93 4.99 -1.33
C PHE A 67 -5.48 6.43 -1.29
N GLY A 68 -6.64 6.61 -0.68
CA GLY A 68 -7.25 7.94 -0.51
C GLY A 68 -8.71 7.89 -0.12
N ASN A 69 -9.44 8.96 -0.42
CA ASN A 69 -10.85 9.14 -0.07
C ASN A 69 -11.82 8.82 -1.23
N GLY A 70 -11.33 8.34 -2.38
CA GLY A 70 -12.16 8.04 -3.54
C GLY A 70 -12.41 9.23 -4.48
N ALA A 71 -12.08 10.46 -4.08
CA ALA A 71 -12.46 11.68 -4.81
C ALA A 71 -11.35 12.17 -5.76
N TRP A 72 -11.06 11.41 -6.81
CA TRP A 72 -10.13 11.83 -7.85
C TRP A 72 -10.88 12.40 -9.06
N HIS A 73 -10.41 13.53 -9.58
CA HIS A 73 -11.01 14.17 -10.75
C HIS A 73 -10.92 13.25 -11.99
N GLU A 74 -11.96 13.29 -12.83
CA GLU A 74 -12.07 12.52 -14.09
C GLU A 74 -11.86 11.00 -13.94
N SER A 75 -12.04 10.49 -12.73
CA SER A 75 -11.80 9.08 -12.41
C SER A 75 -13.04 8.46 -11.78
N ASP A 76 -13.47 7.32 -12.31
CA ASP A 76 -14.36 6.43 -11.61
C ASP A 76 -13.54 5.69 -10.53
N ALA A 77 -14.09 5.59 -9.33
CA ALA A 77 -13.42 4.99 -8.18
C ALA A 77 -14.35 4.02 -7.45
N GLU A 78 -13.90 2.79 -7.27
CA GLU A 78 -14.62 1.76 -6.53
C GLU A 78 -13.79 1.33 -5.32
N LEU A 79 -14.40 1.34 -4.13
CA LEU A 79 -13.71 1.00 -2.90
C LEU A 79 -13.38 -0.49 -2.89
N ILE A 80 -12.11 -0.82 -2.68
CA ILE A 80 -11.66 -2.20 -2.53
C ILE A 80 -11.77 -2.61 -1.06
N PHE A 81 -11.14 -1.85 -0.16
CA PHE A 81 -11.25 -2.05 1.28
C PHE A 81 -10.86 -0.80 2.07
N SER A 82 -11.39 -0.69 3.28
CA SER A 82 -10.98 0.31 4.27
C SER A 82 -9.61 -0.02 4.85
N ALA A 83 -8.78 0.98 5.08
CA ALA A 83 -7.41 0.81 5.54
C ALA A 83 -7.18 1.66 6.81
N PRO A 84 -7.71 1.22 7.97
CA PRO A 84 -7.53 1.93 9.23
C PRO A 84 -6.05 1.96 9.62
N HIS A 85 -5.63 3.08 10.21
CA HIS A 85 -4.27 3.31 10.68
C HIS A 85 -4.22 3.21 12.19
N ALA A 86 -3.18 2.55 12.68
CA ALA A 86 -2.83 2.51 14.09
C ALA A 86 -1.31 2.65 14.26
N PRO A 87 -0.83 2.99 15.47
CA PRO A 87 0.55 2.86 15.85
C PRO A 87 1.03 1.42 15.68
N LEU A 88 2.23 1.26 15.14
CA LEU A 88 2.91 0.00 14.93
C LEU A 88 4.37 0.18 15.34
N CYS A 89 4.92 -0.76 16.11
CA CYS A 89 6.29 -0.68 16.61
C CYS A 89 6.92 -2.06 16.80
N SER A 90 8.20 -2.11 17.15
CA SER A 90 8.85 -3.34 17.57
C SER A 90 8.34 -3.80 18.95
N PRO A 91 8.44 -5.10 19.28
CA PRO A 91 8.04 -5.61 20.60
C PRO A 91 8.71 -4.87 21.77
N ALA A 92 10.00 -4.53 21.65
CA ALA A 92 10.76 -3.84 22.69
C ALA A 92 10.27 -2.40 22.96
N ILE A 93 9.72 -1.72 21.95
CA ILE A 93 9.08 -0.42 22.14
C ILE A 93 7.69 -0.61 22.74
N ALA A 94 6.93 -1.61 22.27
CA ALA A 94 5.58 -1.87 22.75
C ALA A 94 5.53 -2.13 24.26
N GLU A 95 6.52 -2.81 24.84
CA GLU A 95 6.63 -3.05 26.30
C GLU A 95 6.69 -1.73 27.12
N GLN A 96 7.12 -0.63 26.50
CA GLN A 96 7.25 0.68 27.15
C GLN A 96 6.05 1.60 26.94
N LEU A 97 5.05 1.17 26.16
CA LEU A 97 3.85 1.93 25.81
C LEU A 97 2.66 1.42 26.63
N GLN A 98 2.25 2.18 27.65
CA GLN A 98 1.12 1.86 28.52
C GLN A 98 -0.10 2.70 28.20
N GLN A 99 0.10 3.94 27.76
CA GLN A 99 -0.94 4.89 27.37
C GLN A 99 -0.58 5.64 26.07
N PRO A 100 -1.55 6.18 25.33
CA PRO A 100 -1.31 6.83 24.03
C PRO A 100 -0.23 7.91 24.05
N ASP A 101 -0.12 8.70 25.12
CA ASP A 101 0.89 9.76 25.23
C ASP A 101 2.34 9.24 25.38
N ASP A 102 2.53 7.95 25.69
CA ASP A 102 3.88 7.39 25.79
C ASP A 102 4.59 7.36 24.43
N VAL A 103 3.86 7.45 23.31
CA VAL A 103 4.45 7.53 21.96
C VAL A 103 5.36 8.75 21.80
N HIS A 104 5.13 9.82 22.55
CA HIS A 104 5.95 11.04 22.49
C HIS A 104 7.40 10.82 22.95
N ARG A 105 7.67 9.73 23.69
CA ARG A 105 9.03 9.33 24.10
C ARG A 105 9.87 8.79 22.94
N PHE A 106 9.25 8.51 21.80
CA PHE A 106 9.87 7.88 20.64
C PHE A 106 9.78 8.79 19.41
N THR A 107 10.63 8.50 18.42
CA THR A 107 10.49 9.12 17.10
C THR A 107 9.16 8.69 16.47
N LEU A 108 8.37 9.66 16.00
CA LEU A 108 7.12 9.41 15.31
C LEU A 108 7.37 9.23 13.81
N LEU A 109 7.14 8.03 13.29
CA LEU A 109 7.29 7.70 11.87
C LEU A 109 5.94 7.91 11.19
N ARG A 110 5.91 8.64 10.06
CA ARG A 110 4.67 8.96 9.35
C ARG A 110 4.86 9.09 7.84
N SER A 111 3.75 9.15 7.10
CA SER A 111 3.75 9.49 5.68
C SER A 111 3.92 11.00 5.48
N PHE A 112 3.83 11.48 4.23
CA PHE A 112 3.81 12.92 3.95
C PHE A 112 2.59 13.66 4.55
N ARG A 113 1.53 12.95 4.95
CA ARG A 113 0.40 13.53 5.68
C ARG A 113 0.87 13.97 7.07
N ARG A 114 0.66 15.24 7.39
CA ARG A 114 1.16 15.84 8.65
C ARG A 114 0.25 15.59 9.84
N ASP A 115 -1.01 15.31 9.59
CA ASP A 115 -2.09 15.23 10.58
C ASP A 115 -2.34 13.81 11.10
N GLU A 116 -1.65 12.78 10.60
CA GLU A 116 -1.90 11.38 10.95
C GLU A 116 -1.78 11.14 12.46
N TRP A 117 -0.69 11.62 13.06
CA TRP A 117 -0.44 11.47 14.50
C TRP A 117 -1.39 12.32 15.34
N SER A 118 -1.62 13.59 14.98
CA SER A 118 -2.55 14.44 15.72
C SER A 118 -3.97 13.87 15.71
N ARG A 119 -4.42 13.31 14.58
CA ARG A 119 -5.75 12.69 14.48
C ARG A 119 -5.84 11.39 15.26
N TRP A 120 -4.78 10.58 15.28
CA TRP A 120 -4.78 9.33 16.05
C TRP A 120 -4.75 9.62 17.55
N LEU A 121 -3.91 10.54 18.01
CA LEU A 121 -3.84 10.94 19.43
C LEU A 121 -5.16 11.54 19.91
N ASP A 122 -5.79 12.42 19.13
CA ASP A 122 -7.13 12.95 19.43
C ASP A 122 -8.17 11.83 19.59
N CYS A 123 -8.19 10.87 18.65
CA CYS A 123 -9.06 9.70 18.73
C CYS A 123 -8.76 8.78 19.93
N ALA A 124 -7.49 8.67 20.33
CA ALA A 124 -7.04 7.84 21.43
C ALA A 124 -7.14 8.54 22.81
N GLY A 125 -7.57 9.81 22.85
CA GLY A 125 -7.65 10.60 24.08
C GLY A 125 -6.30 11.12 24.59
N GLY A 126 -5.28 11.14 23.74
CA GLY A 126 -3.96 11.69 24.02
C GLY A 126 -3.81 13.14 23.60
N THR A 127 -2.61 13.68 23.81
CA THR A 127 -2.25 15.05 23.45
C THR A 127 -1.61 15.12 22.07
N PRO A 128 -1.91 16.13 21.24
CA PRO A 128 -1.31 16.26 19.91
C PRO A 128 0.21 16.46 20.02
N PRO A 129 1.02 15.95 19.06
CA PRO A 129 2.48 16.08 19.13
C PRO A 129 2.93 17.54 19.11
N SER A 130 3.94 17.85 19.92
CA SER A 130 4.62 19.16 19.89
C SER A 130 5.25 19.43 18.52
N PRO A 131 5.37 20.70 18.07
CA PRO A 131 6.15 21.06 16.88
C PRO A 131 7.62 20.60 16.93
N SER A 132 8.17 20.38 18.13
CA SER A 132 9.54 19.90 18.35
C SER A 132 9.66 18.37 18.39
N GLN A 133 8.55 17.62 18.24
CA GLN A 133 8.56 16.16 18.29
C GLN A 133 9.49 15.58 17.20
N PRO A 134 10.41 14.67 17.54
CA PRO A 134 11.21 13.96 16.54
C PRO A 134 10.32 13.18 15.57
N VAL A 135 10.47 13.43 14.27
CA VAL A 135 9.66 12.82 13.22
C VAL A 135 10.55 12.34 12.08
N MET A 136 10.25 11.15 11.56
CA MET A 136 10.77 10.67 10.27
C MET A 136 9.62 10.50 9.28
N VAL A 137 9.85 10.97 8.04
CA VAL A 137 8.84 10.95 6.98
C VAL A 137 9.23 9.91 5.93
N PHE A 138 8.27 9.05 5.59
CA PHE A 138 8.45 7.98 4.62
C PHE A 138 7.52 8.16 3.42
N ASP A 139 8.00 7.76 2.25
CA ASP A 139 7.24 7.74 1.00
C ASP A 139 6.38 6.48 0.83
N THR A 140 6.70 5.41 1.58
CA THR A 140 5.95 4.16 1.58
C THR A 140 5.72 3.65 3.00
N SER A 141 4.53 3.07 3.24
CA SER A 141 4.23 2.39 4.51
C SER A 141 5.13 1.17 4.73
N LEU A 142 5.62 0.53 3.65
CA LEU A 142 6.54 -0.61 3.75
C LEU A 142 7.86 -0.21 4.42
N ALA A 143 8.53 0.82 3.91
CA ALA A 143 9.79 1.30 4.49
C ALA A 143 9.59 1.84 5.91
N MET A 144 8.45 2.48 6.18
CA MET A 144 8.09 2.95 7.51
C MET A 144 7.91 1.80 8.51
N ALA A 145 7.23 0.72 8.12
CA ALA A 145 7.03 -0.44 8.97
C ALA A 145 8.33 -1.23 9.19
N GLU A 146 9.19 -1.30 8.19
CA GLU A 146 10.54 -1.88 8.33
C GLU A 146 11.38 -1.09 9.35
N ALA A 147 11.37 0.25 9.27
CA ALA A 147 12.04 1.10 10.25
C ALA A 147 11.47 0.91 11.67
N ALA A 148 10.14 0.81 11.81
CA ALA A 148 9.48 0.54 13.08
C ALA A 148 9.87 -0.83 13.67
N GLN A 149 9.92 -1.87 12.83
CA GLN A 149 10.37 -3.21 13.20
C GLN A 149 11.82 -3.21 13.70
N LEU A 150 12.68 -2.40 13.08
CA LEU A 150 14.08 -2.20 13.49
C LEU A 150 14.24 -1.30 14.73
N GLY A 151 13.14 -0.81 15.32
CA GLY A 151 13.15 0.01 16.54
C GLY A 151 13.51 1.47 16.31
N ALA A 152 13.43 1.99 15.07
CA ALA A 152 13.70 3.41 14.79
C ALA A 152 12.66 4.37 15.40
N GLY A 153 11.48 3.87 15.76
CA GLY A 153 10.39 4.65 16.32
C GLY A 153 9.05 3.91 16.27
N VAL A 154 7.98 4.67 16.47
CA VAL A 154 6.59 4.18 16.33
C VAL A 154 6.02 4.70 15.02
N ALA A 155 5.49 3.82 14.18
CA ALA A 155 4.89 4.17 12.89
C ALA A 155 3.38 4.28 12.97
N ILE A 156 2.79 5.30 12.34
CA ILE A 156 1.35 5.35 12.06
C ILE A 156 1.10 4.83 10.64
N ALA A 157 0.50 3.64 10.50
CA ALA A 157 0.38 2.99 9.19
C ALA A 157 -0.87 2.10 9.08
N PRO A 158 -1.31 1.75 7.86
CA PRO A 158 -2.47 0.87 7.65
C PRO A 158 -2.24 -0.54 8.22
N VAL A 159 -3.01 -0.93 9.22
CA VAL A 159 -2.81 -2.20 9.96
C VAL A 159 -2.96 -3.42 9.05
N CYS A 160 -3.96 -3.40 8.17
CA CYS A 160 -4.29 -4.50 7.26
C CYS A 160 -3.15 -4.90 6.31
N MET A 161 -2.20 -3.99 6.04
CA MET A 161 -1.05 -4.28 5.19
C MET A 161 0.04 -5.12 5.86
N PHE A 162 0.04 -5.19 7.20
CA PHE A 162 1.11 -5.80 7.98
C PHE A 162 0.62 -7.00 8.80
N SER A 163 -0.51 -7.60 8.41
CA SER A 163 -1.11 -8.75 9.10
C SER A 163 -0.11 -9.88 9.34
N ARG A 164 0.76 -10.18 8.37
CA ARG A 164 1.81 -11.21 8.52
C ARG A 164 2.83 -10.85 9.61
N LEU A 165 3.27 -9.59 9.67
CA LEU A 165 4.26 -9.14 10.66
C LEU A 165 3.66 -9.05 12.07
N LEU A 166 2.38 -8.66 12.14
CA LEU A 166 1.59 -8.66 13.37
C LEU A 166 1.39 -10.08 13.90
N GLN A 167 0.99 -11.02 13.03
CA GLN A 167 0.80 -12.43 13.38
C GLN A 167 2.10 -13.10 13.84
N SER A 168 3.24 -12.76 13.22
CA SER A 168 4.54 -13.30 13.64
C SER A 168 5.10 -12.62 14.88
N GLY A 169 4.45 -11.57 15.42
CA GLY A 169 4.97 -10.75 16.51
C GLY A 169 6.21 -9.92 16.16
N ALA A 170 6.55 -9.80 14.87
CA ALA A 170 7.69 -9.01 14.43
C ALA A 170 7.36 -7.51 14.35
N LEU A 171 6.08 -7.18 14.42
CA LEU A 171 5.53 -5.85 14.59
C LEU A 171 4.39 -5.99 15.61
N VAL A 172 4.16 -4.96 16.42
CA VAL A 172 3.11 -4.94 17.43
C VAL A 172 2.26 -3.69 17.23
N GLN A 173 0.94 -3.85 17.32
CA GLN A 173 -0.02 -2.75 17.47
C GLN A 173 -0.24 -2.54 18.98
N PRO A 174 0.37 -1.52 19.61
CA PRO A 174 0.34 -1.37 21.06
C PRO A 174 -1.01 -0.87 21.59
N PHE A 175 -1.87 -0.32 20.71
CA PHE A 175 -3.16 0.26 21.09
C PHE A 175 -4.28 -0.18 20.13
N ALA A 176 -5.47 -0.43 20.67
CA ALA A 176 -6.65 -0.81 19.89
C ALA A 176 -7.26 0.36 19.09
N ALA A 177 -6.97 1.61 19.46
CA ALA A 177 -7.51 2.78 18.78
C ALA A 177 -7.01 2.84 17.33
N GLU A 178 -7.92 3.11 16.41
CA GLU A 178 -7.68 3.17 14.97
C GLU A 178 -8.33 4.41 14.37
N ILE A 179 -7.69 5.01 13.36
CA ILE A 179 -8.28 6.11 12.58
C ILE A 179 -8.43 5.72 11.11
N THR A 180 -9.52 6.14 10.49
CA THR A 180 -9.70 6.00 9.04
C THR A 180 -9.25 7.27 8.33
N LEU A 181 -8.11 7.19 7.65
CA LEU A 181 -7.59 8.25 6.79
C LEU A 181 -7.98 8.09 5.32
N GLY A 182 -8.52 6.93 4.96
CA GLY A 182 -8.90 6.55 3.62
C GLY A 182 -9.01 5.03 3.46
N GLY A 183 -9.21 4.61 2.22
CA GLY A 183 -9.21 3.22 1.80
C GLY A 183 -8.37 3.03 0.54
N TYR A 184 -8.26 1.77 0.13
CA TYR A 184 -7.71 1.44 -1.18
C TYR A 184 -8.85 1.35 -2.21
N TRP A 185 -8.68 2.04 -3.33
CA TRP A 185 -9.68 2.20 -4.37
C TRP A 185 -9.16 1.70 -5.71
N LEU A 186 -9.98 1.00 -6.46
CA LEU A 186 -9.74 0.70 -7.86
C LEU A 186 -10.23 1.91 -8.67
N THR A 187 -9.35 2.53 -9.43
CA THR A 187 -9.65 3.75 -10.19
C THR A 187 -9.44 3.56 -11.68
N ARG A 188 -10.29 4.18 -12.49
CA ARG A 188 -10.23 4.19 -13.96
C ARG A 188 -10.53 5.61 -14.45
N LEU A 189 -9.82 6.08 -15.47
CA LEU A 189 -10.20 7.34 -16.12
C LEU A 189 -11.56 7.20 -16.80
N GLN A 190 -12.43 8.19 -16.62
CA GLN A 190 -13.75 8.21 -17.25
C GLN A 190 -13.67 8.16 -18.78
N SER A 191 -12.61 8.74 -19.36
CA SER A 191 -12.32 8.69 -20.79
C SER A 191 -11.93 7.29 -21.31
N ARG A 192 -11.59 6.35 -20.42
CA ARG A 192 -11.19 4.99 -20.79
C ARG A 192 -12.41 4.08 -20.81
N THR A 193 -12.83 3.63 -22.00
CA THR A 193 -13.88 2.63 -22.14
C THR A 193 -13.48 1.31 -21.48
N GLU A 194 -14.36 0.79 -20.65
CA GLU A 194 -14.13 -0.47 -19.94
C GLU A 194 -14.33 -1.68 -20.86
N THR A 195 -13.36 -2.59 -20.88
CA THR A 195 -13.45 -3.83 -21.68
C THR A 195 -14.00 -5.00 -20.85
N PRO A 196 -14.51 -6.07 -21.48
CA PRO A 196 -14.97 -7.26 -20.74
C PRO A 196 -13.91 -7.88 -19.84
N ALA A 197 -12.63 -7.78 -20.22
CA ALA A 197 -11.54 -8.28 -19.42
C ALA A 197 -11.24 -7.35 -18.22
N MET A 198 -11.36 -6.03 -18.38
CA MET A 198 -11.34 -5.05 -17.27
C MET A 198 -12.40 -5.39 -16.22
N GLN A 199 -13.64 -5.58 -16.65
CA GLN A 199 -14.73 -5.97 -15.75
C GLN A 199 -14.48 -7.29 -15.04
N GLN A 200 -13.89 -8.27 -15.72
CA GLN A 200 -13.56 -9.56 -15.10
C GLN A 200 -12.51 -9.40 -14.01
N PHE A 201 -11.49 -8.57 -14.24
CA PHE A 201 -10.48 -8.27 -13.23
C PHE A 201 -11.04 -7.49 -12.05
N ALA A 202 -11.81 -6.42 -12.30
CA ALA A 202 -12.42 -5.61 -11.24
C ALA A 202 -13.27 -6.50 -10.32
N ARG A 203 -14.17 -7.31 -10.89
CA ARG A 203 -15.00 -8.27 -10.12
C ARG A 203 -14.16 -9.27 -9.34
N TRP A 204 -13.14 -9.85 -9.95
CA TRP A 204 -12.25 -10.79 -9.25
C TRP A 204 -11.54 -10.11 -8.07
N LEU A 205 -11.00 -8.91 -8.27
CA LEU A 205 -10.27 -8.15 -7.25
C LEU A 205 -11.17 -7.82 -6.05
N LEU A 206 -12.36 -7.27 -6.33
CA LEU A 206 -13.31 -6.86 -5.29
C LEU A 206 -13.83 -8.06 -4.50
N ASN A 207 -14.14 -9.16 -5.18
CA ASN A 207 -14.55 -10.39 -4.50
C ASN A 207 -13.43 -11.00 -3.64
N THR A 208 -12.17 -10.87 -4.07
CA THR A 208 -11.02 -11.38 -3.31
C THR A 208 -10.74 -10.51 -2.09
N ALA A 209 -10.98 -9.19 -2.17
CA ALA A 209 -10.79 -8.28 -1.05
C ALA A 209 -11.92 -8.35 -0.01
N ALA A 210 -13.11 -8.83 -0.40
CA ALA A 210 -14.25 -9.01 0.49
C ALA A 210 -14.24 -10.35 1.26
N ALA A 211 -13.33 -11.27 0.90
CA ALA A 211 -13.20 -12.61 1.48
C ALA A 211 -12.12 -12.63 2.58
#